data_AF-A0A520Q641-F1
#
_entry.id   AF-A0A520Q641-F1
#
_cell.length_a   1.000
_cell.length_b   1.000
_cell.length_c   1.000
_cell.angle_alpha   90.00
_cell.angle_beta   90.00
_cell.angle_gamma   90.00
#
_symmetry.space_group_name_H-M   'P 1'
#
loop_
_entity.id
_entity.type
_entity.pdbx_description
1 polymer ?
#
loop_
_entity_poly.entity_id
_entity_poly.type
_entity_poly.pdbx_seq_one_letter_code
_entity_poly.pdbx_strand_id
1 'polypeptide(L)'
;MSLCALIWSATAAQAIELDRPLMPQSALIWESEEAPRESLTTQKPVGTTWKKVELPSSGFVLQQGSWLALSIDAPRHGQMMLTCSGHQSLMCNGVEHPMDPGALGAMMWPAPMREGKNWIFIEGKGTPLLTSFRPVTRNTTTSLHITQYDRTIPQATDLVETNALGAMVVTNLSAEPIENVNLWSRCTFTPNQKYVGRLYPEDWKPGEWTPGQSVTIPAWSMVKMQVHLKGPPPFKRDPQPYPFALEARIGSKVIASGSVNLAVREASDRTWHTYESKIDGSIQRWIHVPSTAAETKLQPALFVLPHVQQSPQNHALGFEPSPDHHIIVCWGRRPDRDAYRTSIHLESILETIKEATLRHNIDPTQVGLLGFGDAGHTAFALQQMHPSAFTGIGVVSCFPPVDQLTGAKSPLSKLPGRLGMRWGSECASAPPDAQRRYEMVGQDQDLLIDIVPGEEEWWGRKSVDNPDFHKWILRGRGNLNTAHSRAVALEGEASHLWSKFDAGQTGL
;
A
#
# COMPACT_ATOMS: atom_id res chain seq x y z
N MET A 1 -9.20 26.67 -42.34
CA MET A 1 -8.54 25.49 -42.96
C MET A 1 -7.22 25.26 -42.22
N SER A 2 -7.02 24.04 -41.71
CA SER A 2 -5.72 23.47 -41.29
C SER A 2 -5.04 24.10 -40.05
N LEU A 3 -4.47 23.39 -39.07
CA LEU A 3 -4.09 21.98 -38.93
C LEU A 3 -4.56 21.46 -37.56
N CYS A 4 -5.37 20.40 -37.56
CA CYS A 4 -5.37 19.44 -36.46
C CYS A 4 -4.00 18.75 -36.46
N ALA A 5 -3.13 19.13 -35.51
CA ALA A 5 -1.96 18.32 -35.20
C ALA A 5 -2.45 17.04 -34.50
N LEU A 6 -2.80 16.05 -35.32
CA LEU A 6 -2.83 14.64 -34.94
C LEU A 6 -1.42 14.28 -34.47
N ILE A 7 -1.18 14.38 -33.16
CA ILE A 7 -0.06 13.71 -32.52
C ILE A 7 -0.41 12.23 -32.52
N TRP A 8 0.03 11.54 -33.58
CA TRP A 8 0.26 10.11 -33.52
C TRP A 8 1.41 9.88 -32.53
N SER A 9 1.07 9.71 -31.25
CA SER A 9 1.95 9.01 -30.33
C SER A 9 1.96 7.55 -30.76
N ALA A 10 3.17 6.98 -30.88
CA ALA A 10 3.38 5.63 -31.36
C ALA A 10 2.45 4.61 -30.65
N THR A 11 1.64 3.95 -31.46
CA THR A 11 1.13 2.58 -31.25
C THR A 11 2.31 1.67 -30.79
N ALA A 12 2.21 0.75 -29.84
CA ALA A 12 1.07 0.11 -29.20
C ALA A 12 1.42 -0.20 -27.74
N ALA A 13 0.72 0.42 -26.79
CA ALA A 13 0.65 -0.14 -25.44
C ALA A 13 -0.28 -1.36 -25.54
N GLN A 14 0.27 -2.58 -25.61
CA GLN A 14 -0.55 -3.78 -25.41
C GLN A 14 -0.86 -3.92 -23.92
N ALA A 15 -1.66 -2.99 -23.41
CA ALA A 15 -2.52 -3.29 -22.28
C ALA A 15 -3.52 -4.36 -22.76
N ILE A 16 -3.73 -5.39 -21.96
CA ILE A 16 -4.84 -6.31 -22.24
C ILE A 16 -6.13 -5.52 -22.15
N GLU A 17 -7.00 -5.70 -23.14
CA GLU A 17 -8.37 -5.21 -23.04
C GLU A 17 -9.18 -6.23 -22.24
N LEU A 18 -10.06 -5.70 -21.39
CA LEU A 18 -10.94 -6.50 -20.55
C LEU A 18 -12.37 -6.28 -20.98
N ASP A 19 -13.08 -7.37 -21.27
CA ASP A 19 -14.50 -7.35 -21.58
C ASP A 19 -15.31 -6.89 -20.34
N ARG A 20 -16.63 -6.74 -20.52
CA ARG A 20 -17.54 -6.43 -19.40
C ARG A 20 -17.44 -7.53 -18.33
N PRO A 21 -17.57 -7.20 -17.04
CA PRO A 21 -17.63 -8.20 -15.99
C PRO A 21 -18.73 -9.24 -16.24
N LEU A 22 -18.39 -10.51 -16.05
CA LEU A 22 -19.36 -11.61 -16.04
C LEU A 22 -20.07 -11.63 -14.69
N MET A 23 -21.40 -11.71 -14.73
CA MET A 23 -22.21 -11.75 -13.52
C MET A 23 -22.37 -13.21 -13.05
N PRO A 24 -22.21 -13.48 -11.74
CA PRO A 24 -22.54 -14.78 -11.17
C PRO A 24 -23.97 -15.22 -11.50
N GLN A 25 -24.13 -16.48 -11.88
CA GLN A 25 -25.43 -17.10 -12.20
C GLN A 25 -26.00 -17.89 -11.01
N SER A 26 -25.13 -18.40 -10.14
CA SER A 26 -25.53 -19.07 -8.90
C SER A 26 -24.47 -18.90 -7.82
N ALA A 27 -24.91 -18.92 -6.56
CA ALA A 27 -24.06 -18.97 -5.39
C ALA A 27 -24.40 -20.19 -4.53
N LEU A 28 -23.37 -20.84 -4.00
CA LEU A 28 -23.48 -21.95 -3.07
C LEU A 28 -22.58 -21.67 -1.86
N ILE A 29 -23.09 -21.90 -0.65
CA ILE A 29 -22.29 -21.84 0.58
C ILE A 29 -21.99 -23.24 1.07
N TRP A 30 -20.80 -23.44 1.62
CA TRP A 30 -20.39 -24.70 2.20
C TRP A 30 -20.74 -24.76 3.70
N GLU A 31 -21.57 -25.72 4.09
CA GLU A 31 -22.03 -25.90 5.48
C GLU A 31 -21.22 -26.98 6.23
N SER A 32 -19.90 -26.83 6.25
CA SER A 32 -19.02 -27.66 7.08
C SER A 32 -17.79 -26.87 7.51
N GLU A 33 -17.24 -27.24 8.66
CA GLU A 33 -16.00 -26.68 9.20
C GLU A 33 -14.76 -27.14 8.41
N GLU A 34 -14.84 -28.28 7.72
CA GLU A 34 -13.75 -28.79 6.89
C GLU A 34 -13.73 -28.11 5.52
N ALA A 35 -12.56 -27.89 4.93
CA ALA A 35 -12.47 -27.36 3.57
C ALA A 35 -13.11 -28.31 2.53
N PRO A 36 -13.75 -27.80 1.46
CA PRO A 36 -14.42 -28.61 0.44
C PRO A 36 -13.43 -29.24 -0.57
N ARG A 37 -12.46 -30.02 -0.06
CA ARG A 37 -11.29 -30.54 -0.81
C ARG A 37 -11.66 -31.25 -2.12
N GLU A 38 -12.71 -32.08 -2.10
CA GLU A 38 -13.18 -32.78 -3.30
C GLU A 38 -13.70 -31.80 -4.36
N SER A 39 -14.42 -30.74 -3.94
CA SER A 39 -14.93 -29.73 -4.87
C SER A 39 -13.82 -28.87 -5.46
N LEU A 40 -12.81 -28.52 -4.65
CA LEU A 40 -11.62 -27.80 -5.11
C LEU A 40 -10.84 -28.64 -6.13
N THR A 41 -10.68 -29.94 -5.87
CA THR A 41 -9.97 -30.87 -6.76
C THR A 41 -10.72 -31.10 -8.08
N THR A 42 -12.03 -31.35 -8.00
CA THR A 42 -12.89 -31.60 -9.18
C THR A 42 -13.32 -30.33 -9.90
N GLN A 43 -13.00 -29.16 -9.34
CA GLN A 43 -13.29 -27.82 -9.87
C GLN A 43 -14.78 -27.57 -10.10
N LYS A 44 -15.61 -28.21 -9.30
CA LYS A 44 -17.06 -28.03 -9.27
C LYS A 44 -17.58 -28.39 -7.87
N PRO A 45 -18.69 -27.79 -7.43
CA PRO A 45 -19.35 -28.21 -6.20
C PRO A 45 -19.75 -29.69 -6.29
N VAL A 46 -19.25 -30.50 -5.36
CA VAL A 46 -19.56 -31.93 -5.20
C VAL A 46 -20.07 -32.17 -3.77
N GLY A 47 -21.03 -33.09 -3.64
CA GLY A 47 -21.65 -33.43 -2.36
C GLY A 47 -22.87 -32.57 -2.02
N THR A 48 -23.55 -32.94 -0.94
CA THR A 48 -24.82 -32.35 -0.48
C THR A 48 -24.64 -31.22 0.56
N THR A 49 -23.40 -30.98 0.97
CA THR A 49 -22.98 -29.94 1.93
C THR A 49 -23.03 -28.54 1.33
N TRP A 50 -22.97 -28.41 0.01
CA TRP A 50 -23.21 -27.13 -0.67
C TRP A 50 -24.70 -26.78 -0.66
N LYS A 51 -25.07 -25.64 -0.07
CA LYS A 51 -26.43 -25.09 -0.13
C LYS A 51 -26.51 -23.90 -1.05
N LYS A 52 -27.58 -23.85 -1.84
CA LYS A 52 -27.88 -22.70 -2.67
C LYS A 52 -28.25 -21.52 -1.80
N VAL A 53 -27.60 -20.39 -2.05
CA VAL A 53 -27.89 -19.10 -1.41
C VAL A 53 -28.22 -18.08 -2.48
N GLU A 54 -28.80 -16.96 -2.07
CA GLU A 54 -28.95 -15.82 -2.95
C GLU A 54 -27.58 -15.30 -3.40
N LEU A 55 -27.54 -14.68 -4.58
CA LEU A 55 -26.31 -14.08 -5.07
C LEU A 55 -25.86 -12.98 -4.10
N PRO A 56 -24.60 -13.00 -3.65
CA PRO A 56 -24.06 -11.97 -2.78
C PRO A 56 -24.29 -10.57 -3.36
N SER A 57 -24.92 -9.71 -2.57
CA SER A 57 -25.05 -8.29 -2.88
C SER A 57 -23.82 -7.51 -2.40
N SER A 58 -23.74 -6.23 -2.75
CA SER A 58 -22.70 -5.34 -2.24
C SER A 58 -22.70 -5.34 -0.71
N GLY A 59 -21.52 -5.54 -0.11
CA GLY A 59 -21.37 -5.59 1.35
C GLY A 59 -21.56 -6.98 1.97
N PHE A 60 -21.82 -8.02 1.18
CA PHE A 60 -21.90 -9.39 1.68
C PHE A 60 -20.61 -9.80 2.40
N VAL A 61 -20.74 -10.24 3.65
CA VAL A 61 -19.61 -10.69 4.47
C VAL A 61 -19.59 -12.22 4.49
N LEU A 62 -18.52 -12.81 3.94
CA LEU A 62 -18.25 -14.24 4.08
C LEU A 62 -17.40 -14.46 5.33
N GLN A 63 -17.95 -15.23 6.29
CA GLN A 63 -17.30 -15.48 7.57
C GLN A 63 -15.93 -16.16 7.38
N GLN A 64 -15.03 -15.91 8.33
CA GLN A 64 -13.70 -16.51 8.31
C GLN A 64 -13.78 -18.04 8.29
N GLY A 65 -13.05 -18.66 7.36
CA GLY A 65 -13.03 -20.13 7.17
C GLY A 65 -14.25 -20.70 6.43
N SER A 66 -15.27 -19.89 6.15
CA SER A 66 -16.42 -20.32 5.32
C SER A 66 -16.09 -20.28 3.84
N TRP A 67 -16.70 -21.18 3.06
CA TRP A 67 -16.50 -21.26 1.61
C TRP A 67 -17.74 -20.88 0.82
N LEU A 68 -17.52 -20.10 -0.25
CA LEU A 68 -18.52 -19.69 -1.23
C LEU A 68 -18.09 -20.19 -2.61
N ALA A 69 -19.00 -20.83 -3.34
CA ALA A 69 -18.81 -21.18 -4.75
C ALA A 69 -19.76 -20.36 -5.64
N LEU A 70 -19.18 -19.60 -6.57
CA LEU A 70 -19.89 -18.83 -7.58
C LEU A 70 -19.76 -19.52 -8.92
N SER A 71 -20.87 -19.69 -9.65
CA SER A 71 -20.82 -20.05 -11.07
C SER A 71 -20.93 -18.81 -11.93
N ILE A 72 -20.11 -18.76 -12.97
CA ILE A 72 -20.22 -17.78 -14.06
C ILE A 72 -20.29 -18.54 -15.38
N ASP A 73 -21.10 -18.05 -16.32
CA ASP A 73 -21.13 -18.58 -17.68
C ASP A 73 -20.31 -17.65 -18.58
N ALA A 74 -19.27 -18.20 -19.20
CA ALA A 74 -18.42 -17.49 -20.14
C ALA A 74 -18.79 -17.84 -21.58
N PRO A 75 -18.80 -16.87 -22.50
CA PRO A 75 -19.24 -17.09 -23.87
C PRO A 75 -18.21 -17.83 -24.74
N ARG A 76 -17.00 -18.11 -24.21
CA ARG A 76 -15.89 -18.70 -24.95
C ARG A 76 -14.80 -19.23 -24.01
N HIS A 77 -13.89 -20.02 -24.58
CA HIS A 77 -12.59 -20.30 -23.97
C HIS A 77 -11.67 -19.06 -24.01
N GLY A 78 -10.80 -18.92 -23.01
CA GLY A 78 -9.81 -17.84 -22.96
C GLY A 78 -9.21 -17.64 -21.58
N GLN A 79 -8.88 -16.38 -21.27
CA GLN A 79 -8.36 -15.96 -19.98
C GLN A 79 -9.35 -15.03 -19.27
N MET A 80 -9.28 -15.01 -17.95
CA MET A 80 -10.07 -14.14 -17.10
C MET A 80 -9.18 -13.48 -16.06
N MET A 81 -9.44 -12.21 -15.77
CA MET A 81 -8.87 -11.47 -14.66
C MET A 81 -9.88 -11.42 -13.51
N LEU A 82 -9.45 -11.89 -12.34
CA LEU A 82 -10.24 -11.97 -11.11
C LEU A 82 -9.79 -10.86 -10.15
N THR A 83 -10.71 -10.01 -9.74
CA THR A 83 -10.54 -9.14 -8.58
C THR A 83 -11.39 -9.70 -7.45
N CYS A 84 -10.78 -9.92 -6.30
CA CYS A 84 -11.48 -10.31 -5.08
C CYS A 84 -10.83 -9.62 -3.88
N SER A 85 -11.63 -9.03 -3.00
CA SER A 85 -11.20 -8.59 -1.66
C SER A 85 -12.03 -9.29 -0.59
N GLY A 86 -11.53 -9.31 0.64
CA GLY A 86 -12.21 -9.93 1.78
C GLY A 86 -12.10 -11.46 1.85
N HIS A 87 -11.19 -12.05 1.06
CA HIS A 87 -10.94 -13.49 1.00
C HIS A 87 -9.60 -13.89 1.63
N GLN A 88 -9.47 -15.16 2.00
CA GLN A 88 -8.21 -15.81 2.40
C GLN A 88 -7.58 -16.62 1.26
N SER A 89 -8.41 -17.32 0.49
CA SER A 89 -8.00 -18.04 -0.72
C SER A 89 -9.07 -17.87 -1.81
N LEU A 90 -8.61 -17.84 -3.06
CA LEU A 90 -9.44 -17.72 -4.25
C LEU A 90 -9.00 -18.78 -5.24
N MET A 91 -9.94 -19.61 -5.72
CA MET A 91 -9.64 -20.60 -6.75
C MET A 91 -10.61 -20.46 -7.93
N CYS A 92 -10.08 -20.52 -9.15
CA CYS A 92 -10.89 -20.57 -10.37
C CYS A 92 -10.37 -21.67 -11.29
N ASN A 93 -11.24 -22.62 -11.65
CA ASN A 93 -10.92 -23.72 -12.58
C ASN A 93 -9.60 -24.45 -12.26
N GLY A 94 -9.33 -24.67 -10.97
CA GLY A 94 -8.15 -25.38 -10.47
C GLY A 94 -6.89 -24.52 -10.31
N VAL A 95 -6.94 -23.22 -10.61
CA VAL A 95 -5.87 -22.28 -10.29
C VAL A 95 -6.19 -21.58 -8.99
N GLU A 96 -5.30 -21.71 -8.01
CA GLU A 96 -5.39 -21.06 -6.72
C GLU A 96 -4.59 -19.75 -6.68
N HIS A 97 -5.14 -18.75 -6.01
CA HIS A 97 -4.55 -17.45 -5.79
C HIS A 97 -4.61 -17.08 -4.30
N PRO A 98 -3.57 -16.41 -3.79
CA PRO A 98 -3.54 -16.00 -2.40
C PRO A 98 -4.55 -14.89 -2.11
N MET A 99 -4.69 -14.56 -0.82
CA MET A 99 -5.42 -13.38 -0.36
C MET A 99 -4.93 -12.09 -1.02
N ASP A 100 -5.82 -11.10 -1.14
CA ASP A 100 -5.44 -9.74 -1.51
C ASP A 100 -4.84 -9.01 -0.29
N PRO A 101 -3.53 -8.68 -0.29
CA PRO A 101 -2.89 -8.05 0.86
C PRO A 101 -3.53 -6.69 1.17
N GLY A 102 -3.96 -6.50 2.42
CA GLY A 102 -4.68 -5.29 2.85
C GLY A 102 -6.15 -5.19 2.39
N ALA A 103 -6.66 -6.17 1.63
CA ALA A 103 -8.03 -6.23 1.12
C ALA A 103 -8.48 -4.95 0.37
N LEU A 104 -7.58 -4.40 -0.46
CA LEU A 104 -7.79 -3.14 -1.18
C LEU A 104 -8.46 -3.31 -2.57
N GLY A 105 -8.69 -4.55 -3.01
CA GLY A 105 -9.17 -4.86 -4.36
C GLY A 105 -8.18 -4.47 -5.45
N ALA A 106 -6.90 -4.30 -5.11
CA ALA A 106 -5.88 -3.75 -6.00
C ALA A 106 -5.27 -4.80 -6.95
N MET A 107 -5.40 -6.08 -6.61
CA MET A 107 -4.83 -7.19 -7.35
C MET A 107 -5.83 -7.74 -8.37
N MET A 108 -5.33 -8.08 -9.56
CA MET A 108 -6.08 -8.80 -10.60
C MET A 108 -5.38 -10.12 -10.90
N TRP A 109 -5.98 -11.22 -10.47
CA TRP A 109 -5.41 -12.56 -10.61
C TRP A 109 -5.81 -13.18 -11.96
N PRO A 110 -4.86 -13.73 -12.74
CA PRO A 110 -5.19 -14.36 -14.01
C PRO A 110 -5.65 -15.81 -13.80
N ALA A 111 -6.71 -16.22 -14.50
CA ALA A 111 -7.20 -17.60 -14.45
C ALA A 111 -7.65 -18.09 -15.83
N PRO A 112 -7.62 -19.41 -16.08
CA PRO A 112 -8.18 -19.99 -17.28
C PRO A 112 -9.70 -19.85 -17.27
N MET A 113 -10.26 -19.52 -18.43
CA MET A 113 -11.70 -19.44 -18.67
C MET A 113 -12.11 -20.50 -19.69
N ARG A 114 -13.10 -21.30 -19.33
CA ARG A 114 -13.71 -22.32 -20.18
C ARG A 114 -14.99 -21.76 -20.80
N GLU A 115 -15.34 -22.17 -22.01
CA GLU A 115 -16.66 -21.87 -22.55
C GLU A 115 -17.74 -22.54 -21.71
N GLY A 116 -18.85 -21.82 -21.49
CA GLY A 116 -19.91 -22.24 -20.59
C GLY A 116 -19.53 -22.02 -19.12
N LYS A 117 -19.85 -23.00 -18.28
CA LYS A 117 -19.82 -22.84 -16.83
C LYS A 117 -18.41 -22.91 -16.25
N ASN A 118 -18.06 -21.90 -15.46
CA ASN A 118 -16.83 -21.83 -14.67
C ASN A 118 -17.20 -21.69 -13.19
N TRP A 119 -16.42 -22.33 -12.32
CA TRP A 119 -16.61 -22.24 -10.87
C TRP A 119 -15.47 -21.46 -10.22
N ILE A 120 -15.85 -20.55 -9.34
CA ILE A 120 -14.95 -19.74 -8.53
C ILE A 120 -15.25 -20.05 -7.06
N PHE A 121 -14.24 -20.54 -6.34
CA PHE A 121 -14.31 -20.83 -4.91
C PHE A 121 -13.59 -19.73 -4.14
N ILE A 122 -14.23 -19.23 -3.09
CA ILE A 122 -13.75 -18.12 -2.26
C ILE A 122 -13.81 -18.58 -0.82
N GLU A 123 -12.69 -18.52 -0.12
CA GLU A 123 -12.64 -18.69 1.34
C GLU A 123 -12.74 -17.31 2.00
N GLY A 124 -13.68 -17.15 2.93
CA GLY A 124 -13.95 -15.86 3.59
C GLY A 124 -12.90 -15.46 4.60
N LYS A 125 -12.74 -14.14 4.80
CA LYS A 125 -11.91 -13.52 5.85
C LYS A 125 -12.74 -12.83 6.94
N GLY A 126 -14.07 -12.94 6.91
CA GLY A 126 -14.96 -12.22 7.84
C GLY A 126 -15.05 -10.71 7.56
N THR A 127 -14.76 -10.28 6.33
CA THR A 127 -14.90 -8.88 5.89
C THR A 127 -15.74 -8.84 4.61
N PRO A 128 -16.31 -7.66 4.24
CA PRO A 128 -17.10 -7.54 3.03
C PRO A 128 -16.35 -8.01 1.77
N LEU A 129 -16.99 -8.88 1.00
CA LEU A 129 -16.48 -9.34 -0.28
C LEU A 129 -16.77 -8.31 -1.36
N LEU A 130 -15.74 -7.99 -2.15
CA LEU A 130 -15.87 -7.33 -3.45
C LEU A 130 -15.35 -8.29 -4.51
N THR A 131 -16.11 -8.52 -5.57
CA THR A 131 -15.69 -9.41 -6.66
C THR A 131 -15.90 -8.77 -8.02
N SER A 132 -14.98 -9.03 -8.95
CA SER A 132 -15.11 -8.70 -10.37
C SER A 132 -14.42 -9.76 -11.22
N PHE A 133 -15.13 -10.30 -12.21
CA PHE A 133 -14.64 -11.38 -13.07
C PHE A 133 -14.68 -10.93 -14.51
N ARG A 134 -13.53 -10.59 -15.09
CA ARG A 134 -13.46 -9.92 -16.40
C ARG A 134 -12.70 -10.76 -17.42
N PRO A 135 -13.33 -11.21 -18.50
CA PRO A 135 -12.64 -11.89 -19.59
C PRO A 135 -11.60 -10.99 -20.24
N VAL A 136 -10.45 -11.54 -20.59
CA VAL A 136 -9.46 -10.85 -21.43
C VAL A 136 -9.96 -10.89 -22.87
N THR A 137 -10.11 -9.74 -23.52
CA THR A 137 -10.72 -9.58 -24.85
C THR A 137 -10.09 -10.51 -25.89
N ARG A 138 -10.93 -11.07 -26.78
CA ARG A 138 -10.59 -12.15 -27.73
C ARG A 138 -9.38 -11.85 -28.63
N ASN A 139 -9.15 -10.59 -28.96
CA ASN A 139 -8.06 -10.19 -29.85
C ASN A 139 -6.69 -10.13 -29.16
N THR A 140 -6.63 -10.41 -27.85
CA THR A 140 -5.39 -10.47 -27.09
C THR A 140 -4.65 -11.77 -27.40
N THR A 141 -3.53 -11.68 -28.09
CA THR A 141 -2.67 -12.83 -28.43
C THR A 141 -1.45 -12.97 -27.52
N THR A 142 -1.26 -12.03 -26.58
CA THR A 142 -0.12 -12.08 -25.66
C THR A 142 -0.38 -13.07 -24.51
N SER A 143 0.64 -13.84 -24.15
CA SER A 143 0.66 -14.67 -22.95
C SER A 143 1.11 -13.91 -21.70
N LEU A 144 1.54 -12.65 -21.84
CA LEU A 144 2.09 -11.86 -20.76
C LEU A 144 1.59 -10.41 -20.82
N HIS A 145 1.27 -9.87 -19.65
CA HIS A 145 0.73 -8.52 -19.52
C HIS A 145 1.55 -7.70 -18.52
N ILE A 146 1.95 -6.49 -18.91
CA ILE A 146 2.56 -5.50 -18.01
C ILE A 146 1.44 -4.58 -17.51
N THR A 147 1.02 -4.76 -16.26
CA THR A 147 -0.11 -3.99 -15.71
C THR A 147 0.31 -2.58 -15.29
N GLN A 148 -0.62 -1.63 -15.44
CA GLN A 148 -0.47 -0.27 -14.93
C GLN A 148 -0.92 -0.14 -13.46
N TYR A 149 -1.60 -1.16 -12.94
CA TYR A 149 -2.04 -1.24 -11.56
C TYR A 149 -0.90 -1.73 -10.66
N ASP A 150 -0.91 -1.29 -9.41
CA ASP A 150 0.11 -1.62 -8.39
C ASP A 150 1.58 -1.39 -8.82
N ARG A 151 1.83 -0.39 -9.67
CA ARG A 151 3.20 0.02 -10.04
C ARG A 151 3.89 0.75 -8.89
N THR A 152 5.16 0.41 -8.64
CA THR A 152 6.06 1.12 -7.71
C THR A 152 7.03 1.95 -8.54
N ILE A 153 6.63 3.17 -8.91
CA ILE A 153 7.46 4.07 -9.72
C ILE A 153 7.82 5.34 -8.94
N PRO A 154 9.02 5.90 -9.14
CA PRO A 154 9.42 7.17 -8.58
C PRO A 154 8.80 8.33 -9.35
N GLN A 155 9.05 9.54 -8.87
CA GLN A 155 8.89 10.76 -9.66
C GLN A 155 10.26 11.28 -10.09
N ALA A 156 10.31 11.99 -11.22
CA ALA A 156 11.53 12.60 -11.71
C ALA A 156 11.67 14.01 -11.13
N THR A 157 12.90 14.47 -10.93
CA THR A 157 13.19 15.79 -10.37
C THR A 157 13.58 16.76 -11.48
N ASP A 158 13.02 17.96 -11.45
CA ASP A 158 13.27 19.04 -12.41
C ASP A 158 14.77 19.33 -12.54
N LEU A 159 15.27 19.35 -13.78
CA LEU A 159 16.66 19.59 -14.15
C LEU A 159 17.68 18.61 -13.52
N VAL A 160 17.23 17.44 -13.04
CA VAL A 160 18.10 16.39 -12.50
C VAL A 160 17.99 15.14 -13.37
N GLU A 161 19.14 14.59 -13.76
CA GLU A 161 19.18 13.34 -14.52
C GLU A 161 18.43 12.23 -13.78
N THR A 162 17.55 11.55 -14.50
CA THR A 162 16.76 10.46 -13.93
C THR A 162 17.58 9.17 -13.98
N ASN A 163 17.97 8.68 -12.82
CA ASN A 163 18.53 7.35 -12.66
C ASN A 163 17.88 6.70 -11.43
N ALA A 164 16.75 6.03 -11.65
CA ALA A 164 15.94 5.51 -10.56
C ALA A 164 15.44 4.09 -10.84
N LEU A 165 15.19 3.36 -9.76
CA LEU A 165 14.56 2.05 -9.84
C LEU A 165 13.04 2.21 -9.83
N GLY A 166 12.33 1.34 -10.52
CA GLY A 166 10.90 1.16 -10.36
C GLY A 166 10.58 -0.32 -10.36
N ALA A 167 9.32 -0.66 -10.15
CA ALA A 167 8.83 -2.00 -10.42
C ALA A 167 7.43 -1.98 -11.01
N MET A 168 7.22 -2.89 -11.96
CA MET A 168 5.96 -3.13 -12.65
C MET A 168 5.48 -4.53 -12.32
N VAL A 169 4.17 -4.71 -12.16
CA VAL A 169 3.60 -6.04 -12.04
C VAL A 169 3.47 -6.63 -13.44
N VAL A 170 3.95 -7.85 -13.60
CA VAL A 170 3.97 -8.60 -14.85
C VAL A 170 3.21 -9.90 -14.63
N THR A 171 2.17 -10.11 -15.42
CA THR A 171 1.20 -11.19 -15.25
C THR A 171 1.33 -12.20 -16.38
N ASN A 172 1.46 -13.48 -16.03
CA ASN A 172 1.40 -14.60 -16.95
C ASN A 172 -0.06 -15.05 -17.13
N LEU A 173 -0.52 -15.03 -18.37
CA LEU A 173 -1.88 -15.37 -18.80
C LEU A 173 -1.97 -16.76 -19.45
N SER A 174 -1.02 -17.63 -19.16
CA SER A 174 -0.91 -18.96 -19.76
C SER A 174 -0.75 -20.05 -18.70
N ALA A 175 -0.98 -21.30 -19.14
CA ALA A 175 -0.87 -22.50 -18.32
C ALA A 175 0.56 -22.98 -18.09
N GLU A 176 1.54 -22.37 -18.77
CA GLU A 176 2.94 -22.74 -18.66
C GLU A 176 3.72 -21.61 -17.96
N PRO A 177 4.72 -21.94 -17.11
CA PRO A 177 5.67 -20.95 -16.63
C PRO A 177 6.39 -20.27 -17.81
N ILE A 178 6.62 -18.96 -17.69
CA ILE A 178 7.42 -18.20 -18.66
C ILE A 178 8.78 -17.92 -18.01
N GLU A 179 9.81 -18.59 -18.49
CA GLU A 179 11.16 -18.49 -17.96
C GLU A 179 11.98 -17.37 -18.62
N ASN A 180 12.99 -16.90 -17.90
CA ASN A 180 14.01 -15.97 -18.40
C ASN A 180 13.44 -14.65 -18.95
N VAL A 181 12.39 -14.12 -18.32
CA VAL A 181 11.80 -12.84 -18.71
C VAL A 181 12.64 -11.71 -18.14
N ASN A 182 13.10 -10.81 -19.00
CA ASN A 182 13.68 -9.53 -18.60
C ASN A 182 12.70 -8.38 -18.89
N LEU A 183 12.53 -7.47 -17.94
CA LEU A 183 11.82 -6.22 -18.17
C LEU A 183 12.80 -5.11 -18.54
N TRP A 184 12.73 -4.66 -19.78
CA TRP A 184 13.57 -3.60 -20.33
C TRP A 184 12.82 -2.27 -20.33
N SER A 185 13.57 -1.17 -20.20
CA SER A 185 13.04 0.19 -20.24
C SER A 185 13.89 1.12 -21.07
N ARG A 186 13.26 2.14 -21.64
CA ARG A 186 13.93 3.24 -22.34
C ARG A 186 13.14 4.53 -22.21
N CYS A 187 13.79 5.62 -21.84
CA CYS A 187 13.18 6.95 -21.91
C CYS A 187 12.92 7.33 -23.37
N THR A 188 11.67 7.66 -23.69
CA THR A 188 11.22 8.07 -25.04
C THR A 188 10.85 9.56 -25.10
N PHE A 189 11.28 10.32 -24.09
CA PHE A 189 11.05 11.75 -23.99
C PHE A 189 11.59 12.48 -25.22
N THR A 190 10.76 13.37 -25.76
CA THR A 190 11.11 14.29 -26.84
C THR A 190 10.85 15.69 -26.33
N PRO A 191 11.90 16.53 -26.17
CA PRO A 191 11.75 17.86 -25.59
C PRO A 191 10.95 18.77 -26.52
N ASN A 192 10.33 19.79 -25.95
CA ASN A 192 9.73 20.85 -26.76
C ASN A 192 10.81 21.61 -27.52
N GLN A 193 10.60 21.82 -28.82
CA GLN A 193 11.56 22.47 -29.71
C GLN A 193 12.00 23.86 -29.23
N LYS A 194 11.15 24.57 -28.46
CA LYS A 194 11.49 25.86 -27.84
C LYS A 194 12.68 25.79 -26.87
N TYR A 195 12.92 24.62 -26.27
CA TYR A 195 13.96 24.39 -25.27
C TYR A 195 15.21 23.71 -25.85
N VAL A 196 15.14 23.20 -27.08
CA VAL A 196 16.29 22.66 -27.82
C VAL A 196 17.25 23.80 -28.17
N GLY A 197 18.56 23.57 -27.98
CA GLY A 197 19.63 24.57 -28.09
C GLY A 197 19.74 25.52 -26.89
N ARG A 198 18.83 25.42 -25.90
CA ARG A 198 18.83 26.25 -24.68
C ARG A 198 19.04 25.44 -23.41
N LEU A 199 18.18 24.44 -23.21
CA LEU A 199 18.21 23.50 -22.08
C LEU A 199 18.59 22.09 -22.55
N TYR A 200 18.21 21.74 -23.78
CA TYR A 200 18.49 20.43 -24.38
C TYR A 200 19.46 20.58 -25.55
N PRO A 201 20.35 19.59 -25.78
CA PRO A 201 21.25 19.61 -26.93
C PRO A 201 20.48 19.48 -28.25
N GLU A 202 21.03 20.04 -29.33
CA GLU A 202 20.42 20.02 -30.67
C GLU A 202 20.31 18.61 -31.26
N ASP A 203 21.24 17.73 -30.91
CA ASP A 203 21.32 16.34 -31.37
C ASP A 203 20.61 15.36 -30.41
N TRP A 204 19.57 15.83 -29.72
CA TRP A 204 18.79 15.04 -28.77
C TRP A 204 18.37 13.67 -29.31
N LYS A 205 18.57 12.63 -28.49
CA LYS A 205 18.14 11.25 -28.79
C LYS A 205 17.38 10.64 -27.60
N PRO A 206 16.41 9.75 -27.87
CA PRO A 206 15.86 8.88 -26.84
C PRO A 206 16.96 8.13 -26.09
N GLY A 207 16.69 7.74 -24.86
CA GLY A 207 17.64 6.97 -24.06
C GLY A 207 17.96 5.61 -24.68
N GLU A 208 18.89 4.87 -24.09
CA GLU A 208 19.15 3.48 -24.49
C GLU A 208 18.24 2.49 -23.73
N TRP A 209 18.06 1.31 -24.31
CA TRP A 209 17.37 0.22 -23.65
C TRP A 209 18.21 -0.32 -22.49
N THR A 210 17.67 -0.27 -21.27
CA THR A 210 18.31 -0.81 -20.07
C THR A 210 17.59 -2.08 -19.61
N PRO A 211 18.29 -3.21 -19.40
CA PRO A 211 17.68 -4.44 -18.91
C PRO A 211 17.46 -4.42 -17.39
N GLY A 212 16.35 -5.01 -16.95
CA GLY A 212 16.17 -5.45 -15.57
C GLY A 212 16.64 -6.90 -15.35
N GLN A 213 16.45 -7.40 -14.13
CA GLN A 213 16.79 -8.78 -13.77
C GLN A 213 15.91 -9.80 -14.51
N SER A 214 16.46 -10.99 -14.75
CA SER A 214 15.74 -12.13 -15.32
C SER A 214 14.90 -12.82 -14.27
N VAL A 215 13.63 -13.10 -14.57
CA VAL A 215 12.67 -13.72 -13.66
C VAL A 215 11.87 -14.79 -14.39
N THR A 216 11.57 -15.89 -13.69
CA THR A 216 10.56 -16.86 -14.11
C THR A 216 9.20 -16.48 -13.55
N ILE A 217 8.20 -16.40 -14.41
CA ILE A 217 6.82 -16.07 -14.02
C ILE A 217 6.00 -17.36 -14.06
N PRO A 218 5.53 -17.89 -12.91
CA PRO A 218 4.73 -19.11 -12.89
C PRO A 218 3.46 -19.00 -13.74
N ALA A 219 2.93 -20.16 -14.15
CA ALA A 219 1.64 -20.24 -14.84
C ALA A 219 0.54 -19.53 -14.03
N TRP A 220 -0.33 -18.80 -14.72
CA TRP A 220 -1.46 -18.08 -14.10
C TRP A 220 -1.06 -17.28 -12.86
N SER A 221 0.10 -16.64 -12.88
CA SER A 221 0.62 -15.90 -11.75
C SER A 221 1.09 -14.51 -12.16
N MET A 222 1.53 -13.73 -11.20
CA MET A 222 2.15 -12.44 -11.45
C MET A 222 3.34 -12.23 -10.54
N VAL A 223 4.33 -11.49 -11.06
CA VAL A 223 5.52 -11.10 -10.32
C VAL A 223 5.74 -9.60 -10.46
N LYS A 224 6.28 -8.98 -9.41
CA LYS A 224 6.65 -7.57 -9.44
C LYS A 224 8.10 -7.46 -9.90
N MET A 225 8.32 -7.08 -11.16
CA MET A 225 9.64 -7.01 -11.78
C MET A 225 10.23 -5.61 -11.65
N GLN A 226 11.50 -5.55 -11.26
CA GLN A 226 12.28 -4.33 -11.26
C GLN A 226 12.50 -3.80 -12.68
N VAL A 227 12.54 -2.47 -12.80
CA VAL A 227 12.84 -1.73 -14.03
C VAL A 227 13.79 -0.57 -13.72
N HIS A 228 14.77 -0.34 -14.59
CA HIS A 228 15.75 0.75 -14.46
C HIS A 228 15.34 1.95 -15.31
N LEU A 229 14.88 3.01 -14.68
CA LEU A 229 14.36 4.19 -15.35
C LEU A 229 15.50 5.21 -15.49
N LYS A 230 16.23 5.10 -16.59
CA LYS A 230 17.30 6.02 -16.98
C LYS A 230 16.83 6.98 -18.03
N GLY A 231 16.93 8.27 -17.74
CA GLY A 231 16.52 9.32 -18.65
C GLY A 231 17.21 10.65 -18.35
N PRO A 232 17.27 11.53 -19.35
CA PRO A 232 17.92 12.82 -19.26
C PRO A 232 17.20 13.77 -18.27
N PRO A 233 17.83 14.87 -17.83
CA PRO A 233 17.16 15.83 -16.96
C PRO A 233 15.83 16.35 -17.53
N PRO A 234 14.66 16.06 -16.92
CA PRO A 234 13.40 16.60 -17.39
C PRO A 234 13.26 18.07 -17.01
N PHE A 235 12.40 18.81 -17.71
CA PHE A 235 12.06 20.19 -17.35
C PHE A 235 10.58 20.29 -17.02
N LYS A 236 10.22 20.65 -15.79
CA LYS A 236 8.84 20.68 -15.31
C LYS A 236 7.93 21.61 -16.10
N ARG A 237 8.48 22.70 -16.65
CA ARG A 237 7.74 23.64 -17.52
C ARG A 237 7.72 23.22 -18.99
N ASP A 238 8.34 22.10 -19.32
CA ASP A 238 8.10 21.44 -20.60
C ASP A 238 6.73 20.74 -20.53
N PRO A 239 5.76 21.10 -21.39
CA PRO A 239 4.46 20.44 -21.39
C PRO A 239 4.52 18.99 -21.91
N GLN A 240 5.64 18.56 -22.49
CA GLN A 240 5.80 17.21 -22.99
C GLN A 240 5.81 16.20 -21.83
N PRO A 241 5.13 15.05 -21.97
CA PRO A 241 5.18 14.01 -20.96
C PRO A 241 6.62 13.49 -20.82
N TYR A 242 6.93 12.83 -19.70
CA TYR A 242 8.22 12.18 -19.48
C TYR A 242 8.08 10.64 -19.53
N PRO A 243 7.93 10.05 -20.75
CA PRO A 243 7.57 8.64 -20.95
C PRO A 243 8.78 7.70 -20.95
N PHE A 244 8.51 6.49 -20.49
CA PHE A 244 9.38 5.33 -20.60
C PHE A 244 8.62 4.22 -21.32
N ALA A 245 9.18 3.73 -22.42
CA ALA A 245 8.73 2.51 -23.07
C ALA A 245 9.25 1.30 -22.27
N LEU A 246 8.43 0.24 -22.20
CA LEU A 246 8.73 -1.00 -21.50
C LEU A 246 8.58 -2.18 -22.44
N GLU A 247 9.50 -3.14 -22.34
CA GLU A 247 9.43 -4.40 -23.09
C GLU A 247 9.79 -5.57 -22.18
N ALA A 248 8.88 -6.55 -22.09
CA ALA A 248 9.20 -7.85 -21.55
C ALA A 248 9.83 -8.69 -22.67
N ARG A 249 11.02 -9.21 -22.45
CA ARG A 249 11.79 -9.96 -23.45
C ARG A 249 12.24 -11.33 -22.94
N ILE A 250 12.32 -12.29 -23.85
CA ILE A 250 13.06 -13.55 -23.68
C ILE A 250 14.18 -13.55 -24.72
N GLY A 251 15.42 -13.41 -24.28
CA GLY A 251 16.53 -13.10 -25.18
C GLY A 251 16.25 -11.81 -25.96
N SER A 252 16.26 -11.89 -27.31
CA SER A 252 15.94 -10.76 -28.19
C SER A 252 14.45 -10.64 -28.54
N LYS A 253 13.62 -11.63 -28.22
CA LYS A 253 12.21 -11.64 -28.58
C LYS A 253 11.40 -10.82 -27.58
N VAL A 254 10.72 -9.78 -28.07
CA VAL A 254 9.71 -9.04 -27.30
C VAL A 254 8.44 -9.89 -27.21
N ILE A 255 7.98 -10.14 -25.99
CA ILE A 255 6.76 -10.93 -25.71
C ILE A 255 5.62 -10.08 -25.18
N ALA A 256 5.91 -8.93 -24.57
CA ALA A 256 4.92 -7.92 -24.23
C ALA A 256 5.56 -6.54 -24.21
N SER A 257 4.73 -5.50 -24.36
CA SER A 257 5.17 -4.12 -24.35
C SER A 257 4.19 -3.26 -23.55
N GLY A 258 4.71 -2.20 -22.96
CA GLY A 258 3.95 -1.24 -22.19
C GLY A 258 4.67 0.09 -22.12
N SER A 259 4.15 1.00 -21.31
CA SER A 259 4.81 2.26 -21.05
C SER A 259 4.46 2.76 -19.66
N VAL A 260 5.26 3.68 -19.16
CA VAL A 260 4.96 4.42 -17.93
C VAL A 260 5.42 5.86 -18.07
N ASN A 261 4.68 6.80 -17.48
CA ASN A 261 5.06 8.20 -17.45
C ASN A 261 5.48 8.56 -16.03
N LEU A 262 6.63 9.23 -15.89
CA LEU A 262 7.03 9.79 -14.62
C LEU A 262 6.52 11.22 -14.51
N ALA A 263 5.90 11.56 -13.38
CA ALA A 263 5.60 12.95 -13.08
C ALA A 263 6.91 13.68 -12.76
N VAL A 264 7.07 14.87 -13.33
CA VAL A 264 8.22 15.75 -13.06
C VAL A 264 7.86 16.70 -11.92
N ARG A 265 8.76 16.82 -10.94
CA ARG A 265 8.57 17.57 -9.70
C ARG A 265 9.74 18.48 -9.42
N GLU A 266 9.48 19.64 -8.84
CA GLU A 266 10.52 20.48 -8.24
C GLU A 266 11.05 19.83 -6.95
N ALA A 267 12.24 20.23 -6.49
CA ALA A 267 12.81 19.73 -5.24
C ALA A 267 11.95 20.06 -4.01
N SER A 268 11.19 21.17 -4.07
CA SER A 268 10.25 21.60 -3.03
C SER A 268 8.88 20.91 -3.12
N ASP A 269 8.60 20.15 -4.19
CA ASP A 269 7.34 19.44 -4.31
C ASP A 269 7.35 18.17 -3.45
N ARG A 270 6.15 17.72 -3.06
CA ARG A 270 5.98 16.35 -2.57
C ARG A 270 6.36 15.36 -3.67
N THR A 271 7.31 14.48 -3.37
CA THR A 271 7.95 13.59 -4.33
C THR A 271 7.91 12.12 -3.90
N TRP A 272 7.90 11.22 -4.88
CA TRP A 272 7.94 9.78 -4.61
C TRP A 272 9.33 9.25 -4.93
N HIS A 273 9.88 8.50 -4.00
CA HIS A 273 11.18 7.87 -4.14
C HIS A 273 11.04 6.37 -4.00
N THR A 274 11.96 5.67 -4.64
CA THR A 274 12.04 4.22 -4.68
C THR A 274 13.45 3.78 -4.37
N TYR A 275 13.57 2.56 -3.86
CA TYR A 275 14.85 1.93 -3.57
C TYR A 275 14.70 0.40 -3.63
N GLU A 276 15.82 -0.29 -3.80
CA GLU A 276 15.88 -1.75 -3.74
C GLU A 276 16.09 -2.19 -2.30
N SER A 277 15.19 -3.02 -1.79
CA SER A 277 15.30 -3.59 -0.45
C SER A 277 16.42 -4.63 -0.40
N LYS A 278 17.30 -4.52 0.58
CA LYS A 278 18.38 -5.49 0.85
C LYS A 278 17.84 -6.75 1.54
N ILE A 279 16.58 -6.75 1.96
CA ILE A 279 15.94 -7.91 2.60
C ILE A 279 15.61 -8.98 1.55
N ASP A 280 15.09 -8.60 0.37
CA ASP A 280 14.62 -9.56 -0.66
C ASP A 280 14.78 -9.08 -2.12
N GLY A 281 15.42 -7.93 -2.37
CA GLY A 281 15.57 -7.35 -3.71
C GLY A 281 14.32 -6.66 -4.26
N SER A 282 13.23 -6.60 -3.50
CA SER A 282 12.01 -5.92 -3.95
C SER A 282 12.16 -4.40 -3.98
N ILE A 283 11.49 -3.74 -4.93
CA ILE A 283 11.45 -2.28 -4.98
C ILE A 283 10.40 -1.74 -4.01
N GLN A 284 10.88 -1.00 -3.02
CA GLN A 284 10.10 -0.31 -2.01
C GLN A 284 10.04 1.19 -2.33
N ARG A 285 9.18 1.92 -1.61
CA ARG A 285 9.00 3.36 -1.83
C ARG A 285 8.66 4.12 -0.57
N TRP A 286 8.90 5.43 -0.63
CA TRP A 286 8.35 6.41 0.30
C TRP A 286 7.92 7.67 -0.45
N ILE A 287 7.12 8.49 0.23
CA ILE A 287 6.75 9.83 -0.24
C ILE A 287 7.43 10.84 0.68
N HIS A 288 8.16 11.77 0.09
CA HIS A 288 8.82 12.86 0.79
C HIS A 288 7.99 14.13 0.65
N VAL A 289 7.66 14.75 1.78
CA VAL A 289 7.23 16.15 1.84
C VAL A 289 8.42 16.94 2.36
N PRO A 290 9.09 17.73 1.49
CA PRO A 290 10.28 18.46 1.87
C PRO A 290 9.93 19.54 2.90
N SER A 291 10.92 19.87 3.72
CA SER A 291 10.84 21.01 4.61
C SER A 291 10.95 22.30 3.80
N THR A 292 10.37 23.38 4.31
CA THR A 292 10.48 24.73 3.71
C THR A 292 11.68 25.52 4.24
N ALA A 293 12.39 25.02 5.26
CA ALA A 293 13.61 25.67 5.74
C ALA A 293 14.78 25.48 4.76
N ALA A 294 15.64 26.49 4.68
CA ALA A 294 16.84 26.45 3.84
C ALA A 294 17.75 25.26 4.20
N GLU A 295 18.26 24.56 3.18
CA GLU A 295 19.08 23.32 3.24
C GLU A 295 20.50 23.50 3.82
N THR A 296 20.68 24.42 4.78
CA THR A 296 22.00 24.78 5.30
C THR A 296 22.48 23.86 6.43
N LYS A 297 21.63 22.98 6.95
CA LYS A 297 21.92 22.06 8.08
C LYS A 297 21.13 20.75 7.92
N LEU A 298 21.59 19.70 8.61
CA LEU A 298 20.79 18.48 8.84
C LEU A 298 19.47 18.88 9.49
N GLN A 299 18.36 18.36 8.97
CA GLN A 299 17.01 18.69 9.47
C GLN A 299 16.35 17.47 10.11
N PRO A 300 15.53 17.66 11.16
CA PRO A 300 14.71 16.59 11.73
C PRO A 300 13.75 15.99 10.69
N ALA A 301 13.25 14.77 10.97
CA ALA A 301 12.20 14.18 10.16
C ALA A 301 11.14 13.45 10.99
N LEU A 302 9.89 13.60 10.57
CA LEU A 302 8.77 12.81 11.06
C LEU A 302 8.45 11.73 10.02
N PHE A 303 8.61 10.47 10.41
CA PHE A 303 8.21 9.32 9.61
C PHE A 303 6.78 8.94 9.94
N VAL A 304 5.92 8.99 8.94
CA VAL A 304 4.49 8.73 9.06
C VAL A 304 4.19 7.34 8.51
N LEU A 305 3.54 6.52 9.34
CA LEU A 305 3.03 5.20 9.03
C LEU A 305 1.51 5.30 8.81
N PRO A 306 1.04 5.30 7.55
CA PRO A 306 -0.38 5.38 7.25
C PRO A 306 -1.15 4.16 7.74
N HIS A 307 -2.44 4.35 7.98
CA HIS A 307 -3.37 3.24 8.22
C HIS A 307 -3.31 2.20 7.09
N VAL A 308 -3.45 0.92 7.45
CA VAL A 308 -3.29 -0.22 6.52
C VAL A 308 -4.30 -0.21 5.36
N GLN A 309 -5.45 0.44 5.55
CA GLN A 309 -6.50 0.58 4.53
C GLN A 309 -6.37 1.86 3.67
N GLN A 310 -5.40 2.74 3.95
CA GLN A 310 -5.25 4.02 3.26
C GLN A 310 -3.93 4.11 2.48
N SER A 311 -4.02 4.36 1.17
CA SER A 311 -2.81 4.55 0.36
C SER A 311 -1.88 5.64 0.93
N PRO A 312 -0.54 5.46 0.90
CA PRO A 312 0.43 6.45 1.35
C PRO A 312 0.24 7.79 0.65
N GLN A 313 -0.27 7.76 -0.58
CA GLN A 313 -0.59 8.94 -1.38
C GLN A 313 -1.67 9.78 -0.72
N ASN A 314 -2.79 9.17 -0.37
CA ASN A 314 -3.90 9.86 0.29
C ASN A 314 -3.46 10.41 1.64
N HIS A 315 -2.65 9.64 2.35
CA HIS A 315 -2.14 10.05 3.65
C HIS A 315 -1.15 11.21 3.54
N ALA A 316 -0.21 11.15 2.59
CA ALA A 316 0.73 12.23 2.32
C ALA A 316 0.04 13.51 1.86
N LEU A 317 -1.09 13.43 1.15
CA LEU A 317 -1.92 14.58 0.79
C LEU A 317 -2.48 15.34 2.00
N GLY A 318 -2.57 14.70 3.17
CA GLY A 318 -2.98 15.33 4.42
C GLY A 318 -1.96 16.30 5.02
N PHE A 319 -0.67 16.19 4.65
CA PHE A 319 0.41 16.96 5.26
C PHE A 319 0.88 18.14 4.42
N GLU A 320 1.02 19.31 5.04
CA GLU A 320 1.72 20.44 4.45
C GLU A 320 3.23 20.42 4.72
N PRO A 321 4.05 21.00 3.83
CA PRO A 321 5.46 21.25 4.10
C PRO A 321 5.68 22.05 5.39
N SER A 322 6.51 21.52 6.30
CA SER A 322 6.86 22.17 7.56
C SER A 322 8.17 22.96 7.42
N PRO A 323 8.36 24.12 8.09
CA PRO A 323 9.67 24.76 8.19
C PRO A 323 10.60 24.07 9.21
N ASP A 324 10.09 23.17 10.04
CA ASP A 324 10.83 22.59 11.18
C ASP A 324 11.46 21.23 10.88
N HIS A 325 10.92 20.49 9.91
CA HIS A 325 11.26 19.07 9.68
C HIS A 325 10.76 18.58 8.32
N HIS A 326 11.40 17.52 7.81
CA HIS A 326 10.86 16.73 6.70
C HIS A 326 9.73 15.83 7.17
N ILE A 327 8.78 15.52 6.28
CA ILE A 327 7.79 14.47 6.53
C ILE A 327 8.02 13.35 5.51
N ILE A 328 8.15 12.13 6.01
CA ILE A 328 8.38 10.94 5.20
C ILE A 328 7.23 9.98 5.41
N VAL A 329 6.38 9.80 4.40
CA VAL A 329 5.26 8.86 4.47
C VAL A 329 5.66 7.54 3.85
N CYS A 330 5.62 6.46 4.63
CA CYS A 330 6.07 5.15 4.17
C CYS A 330 5.26 4.00 4.78
N TRP A 331 5.20 2.91 4.03
CA TRP A 331 4.66 1.63 4.48
C TRP A 331 5.73 0.56 4.61
N GLY A 332 6.94 0.80 4.12
CA GLY A 332 7.85 -0.31 3.78
C GLY A 332 7.09 -1.30 2.89
N ARG A 333 7.10 -2.58 3.30
CA ARG A 333 6.26 -3.62 2.68
C ARG A 333 4.79 -3.40 3.03
N ARG A 334 3.88 -3.60 2.06
CA ARG A 334 2.43 -3.45 2.23
C ARG A 334 1.96 -4.20 3.50
N PRO A 335 1.46 -3.48 4.52
CA PRO A 335 1.10 -4.10 5.80
C PRO A 335 -0.26 -4.80 5.72
N ASP A 336 -0.46 -5.78 6.59
CA ASP A 336 -1.78 -6.20 7.07
C ASP A 336 -2.05 -5.63 8.47
N ARG A 337 -3.18 -5.99 9.10
CA ARG A 337 -3.56 -5.50 10.43
C ARG A 337 -2.59 -5.91 11.54
N ASP A 338 -1.93 -7.06 11.38
CA ASP A 338 -1.02 -7.64 12.38
C ASP A 338 0.46 -7.39 12.04
N ALA A 339 0.73 -6.49 11.09
CA ALA A 339 2.08 -6.23 10.59
C ALA A 339 3.07 -5.83 11.69
N TYR A 340 2.60 -5.21 12.77
CA TYR A 340 3.38 -4.88 13.97
C TYR A 340 3.98 -6.09 14.69
N ARG A 341 3.49 -7.31 14.42
CA ARG A 341 4.01 -8.57 14.97
C ARG A 341 5.03 -9.25 14.06
N THR A 342 5.21 -8.75 12.84
CA THR A 342 6.04 -9.40 11.82
C THR A 342 7.41 -8.71 11.73
N SER A 343 8.49 -9.46 11.99
CA SER A 343 9.85 -8.92 11.95
C SER A 343 10.20 -8.32 10.60
N ILE A 344 9.82 -8.99 9.51
CA ILE A 344 10.11 -8.55 8.14
C ILE A 344 9.46 -7.20 7.79
N HIS A 345 8.28 -6.90 8.34
CA HIS A 345 7.65 -5.60 8.14
C HIS A 345 8.38 -4.52 8.94
N LEU A 346 8.65 -4.76 10.22
CA LEU A 346 9.38 -3.82 11.08
C LEU A 346 10.76 -3.49 10.52
N GLU A 347 11.51 -4.50 10.06
CA GLU A 347 12.79 -4.31 9.39
C GLU A 347 12.66 -3.50 8.09
N SER A 348 11.57 -3.68 7.33
CA SER A 348 11.32 -2.90 6.11
C SER A 348 11.09 -1.41 6.39
N ILE A 349 10.46 -1.07 7.52
CA ILE A 349 10.28 0.31 7.95
C ILE A 349 11.63 0.92 8.33
N LEU A 350 12.44 0.20 9.11
CA LEU A 350 13.79 0.65 9.50
C LEU A 350 14.70 0.85 8.29
N GLU A 351 14.62 -0.03 7.30
CA GLU A 351 15.33 0.11 6.04
C GLU A 351 14.88 1.37 5.28
N THR A 352 13.56 1.61 5.20
CA THR A 352 13.04 2.83 4.57
C THR A 352 13.52 4.08 5.30
N ILE A 353 13.51 4.07 6.64
CA ILE A 353 14.02 5.17 7.48
C ILE A 353 15.48 5.46 7.16
N LYS A 354 16.32 4.42 7.10
CA LYS A 354 17.73 4.55 6.78
C LYS A 354 17.95 5.13 5.38
N GLU A 355 17.29 4.59 4.37
CA GLU A 355 17.45 5.03 2.97
C GLU A 355 16.95 6.48 2.79
N ALA A 356 15.81 6.84 3.38
CA ALA A 356 15.31 8.21 3.36
C ALA A 356 16.24 9.17 4.13
N THR A 357 16.78 8.75 5.28
CA THR A 357 17.69 9.57 6.09
C THR A 357 18.95 9.95 5.32
N LEU A 358 19.56 8.97 4.66
CA LEU A 358 20.74 9.18 3.82
C LEU A 358 20.43 10.06 2.60
N ARG A 359 19.31 9.80 1.91
CA ARG A 359 18.95 10.54 0.70
C ARG A 359 18.66 12.00 0.95
N HIS A 360 17.98 12.31 2.05
CA HIS A 360 17.43 13.64 2.34
C HIS A 360 18.22 14.41 3.39
N ASN A 361 19.43 13.95 3.73
CA ASN A 361 20.31 14.62 4.69
C ASN A 361 19.59 14.93 6.03
N ILE A 362 18.81 13.95 6.51
CA ILE A 362 18.05 14.04 7.75
C ILE A 362 19.01 13.87 8.93
N ASP A 363 18.80 14.64 10.00
CA ASP A 363 19.50 14.46 11.27
C ASP A 363 19.09 13.11 11.90
N PRO A 364 19.98 12.10 11.95
CA PRO A 364 19.64 10.78 12.47
C PRO A 364 19.36 10.80 13.99
N THR A 365 19.70 11.89 14.69
CA THR A 365 19.41 12.06 16.12
C THR A 365 18.05 12.72 16.38
N GLN A 366 17.36 13.19 15.33
CA GLN A 366 16.06 13.86 15.41
C GLN A 366 15.03 13.22 14.48
N VAL A 367 14.78 11.93 14.70
CA VAL A 367 13.81 11.12 13.97
C VAL A 367 12.62 10.80 14.88
N GLY A 368 11.40 11.15 14.45
CA GLY A 368 10.17 10.79 15.14
C GLY A 368 9.31 9.83 14.30
N LEU A 369 8.47 9.02 14.95
CA LEU A 369 7.46 8.21 14.26
C LEU A 369 6.04 8.74 14.54
N LEU A 370 5.15 8.62 13.56
CA LEU A 370 3.73 8.91 13.71
C LEU A 370 2.91 7.79 13.04
N GLY A 371 2.16 7.01 13.81
CA GLY A 371 1.34 5.90 13.28
C GLY A 371 -0.15 6.13 13.43
N PHE A 372 -0.93 5.70 12.44
CA PHE A 372 -2.39 5.88 12.40
C PHE A 372 -3.14 4.53 12.48
N GLY A 373 -4.12 4.45 13.39
CA GLY A 373 -4.89 3.22 13.69
C GLY A 373 -3.96 2.02 13.91
N ASP A 374 -4.15 0.93 13.16
CA ASP A 374 -3.31 -0.28 13.25
C ASP A 374 -1.79 0.00 13.10
N ALA A 375 -1.41 1.01 12.30
CA ALA A 375 -0.02 1.39 12.13
C ALA A 375 0.58 2.10 13.36
N GLY A 376 -0.25 2.59 14.28
CA GLY A 376 0.17 3.08 15.59
C GLY A 376 0.81 1.99 16.45
N HIS A 377 0.32 0.75 16.37
CA HIS A 377 0.97 -0.40 17.02
C HIS A 377 2.35 -0.69 16.43
N THR A 378 2.53 -0.46 15.13
CA THR A 378 3.84 -0.61 14.46
C THR A 378 4.83 0.43 14.97
N ALA A 379 4.41 1.71 15.05
CA ALA A 379 5.25 2.77 15.62
C ALA A 379 5.64 2.46 17.08
N PHE A 380 4.69 2.00 17.88
CA PHE A 380 4.93 1.59 19.27
C PHE A 380 5.90 0.42 19.38
N ALA A 381 5.72 -0.64 18.58
CA ALA A 381 6.60 -1.80 18.55
C ALA A 381 8.04 -1.40 18.17
N LEU A 382 8.21 -0.53 17.18
CA LEU A 382 9.54 -0.03 16.77
C LEU A 382 10.25 0.73 17.88
N GLN A 383 9.56 1.60 18.64
CA GLN A 383 10.14 2.30 19.78
C GLN A 383 10.59 1.33 20.88
N GLN A 384 9.81 0.29 21.16
CA GLN A 384 10.16 -0.74 22.14
C GLN A 384 11.41 -1.53 21.73
N MET A 385 11.51 -1.87 20.44
CA MET A 385 12.66 -2.62 19.91
C MET A 385 13.91 -1.75 19.73
N HIS A 386 13.72 -0.47 19.42
CA HIS A 386 14.79 0.47 19.09
C HIS A 386 14.66 1.77 19.91
N PRO A 387 14.81 1.67 21.24
CA PRO A 387 14.56 2.77 22.20
C PRO A 387 15.28 4.08 21.89
N SER A 388 16.49 3.98 21.33
CA SER A 388 17.37 5.12 21.06
C SER A 388 17.34 5.58 19.60
N ALA A 389 16.55 4.92 18.74
CA ALA A 389 16.47 5.28 17.32
C ALA A 389 15.50 6.45 17.06
N PHE A 390 14.62 6.74 18.02
CA PHE A 390 13.58 7.74 17.85
C PHE A 390 13.57 8.72 19.02
N THR A 391 13.37 10.00 18.72
CA THR A 391 13.16 11.04 19.74
C THR A 391 11.82 10.91 20.44
N GLY A 392 10.86 10.27 19.79
CA GLY A 392 9.53 10.01 20.29
C GLY A 392 8.64 9.42 19.21
N ILE A 393 7.49 8.92 19.63
CA ILE A 393 6.42 8.45 18.77
C ILE A 393 5.11 9.18 19.04
N GLY A 394 4.31 9.35 17.99
CA GLY A 394 2.91 9.70 18.04
C GLY A 394 2.06 8.54 17.55
N VAL A 395 0.92 8.31 18.19
CA VAL A 395 -0.12 7.40 17.71
C VAL A 395 -1.45 8.13 17.62
N VAL A 396 -2.16 7.95 16.50
CA VAL A 396 -3.45 8.60 16.22
C VAL A 396 -4.53 7.54 16.07
N SER A 397 -5.62 7.65 16.83
CA SER A 397 -6.71 6.67 16.89
C SER A 397 -6.22 5.23 17.12
N CYS A 398 -5.22 5.08 17.98
CA CYS A 398 -4.61 3.81 18.33
C CYS A 398 -4.33 3.78 19.83
N PHE A 399 -4.56 2.63 20.45
CA PHE A 399 -4.43 2.44 21.89
C PHE A 399 -3.47 1.26 22.15
N PRO A 400 -2.14 1.50 22.11
CA PRO A 400 -1.15 0.46 22.40
C PRO A 400 -1.37 -0.16 23.78
N PRO A 401 -1.31 -1.50 23.94
CA PRO A 401 -1.65 -2.15 25.20
C PRO A 401 -0.79 -1.63 26.36
N VAL A 402 -1.44 -1.27 27.47
CA VAL A 402 -0.84 -0.54 28.60
C VAL A 402 -0.45 -1.44 29.78
N ASP A 403 -1.10 -2.58 30.00
CA ASP A 403 -0.81 -3.40 31.17
C ASP A 403 -1.01 -4.92 30.99
N GLN A 404 -0.11 -5.67 31.63
CA GLN A 404 -0.15 -7.08 32.09
C GLN A 404 -0.58 -8.26 31.18
N LEU A 405 -1.01 -8.10 29.92
CA LEU A 405 -1.47 -9.23 29.07
C LEU A 405 -0.49 -9.76 28.00
N THR A 406 0.76 -9.28 27.92
CA THR A 406 1.76 -9.76 26.94
C THR A 406 3.01 -10.40 27.54
N GLY A 407 3.15 -10.49 28.86
CA GLY A 407 4.38 -11.00 29.49
C GLY A 407 5.61 -10.09 29.35
N ALA A 408 5.46 -8.86 28.85
CA ALA A 408 6.51 -7.85 28.89
C ALA A 408 6.66 -7.27 30.31
N LYS A 409 7.87 -7.31 30.87
CA LYS A 409 8.18 -6.94 32.27
C LYS A 409 8.30 -5.43 32.55
N SER A 410 7.81 -4.55 31.69
CA SER A 410 8.07 -3.10 31.80
C SER A 410 6.79 -2.26 31.82
N PRO A 411 6.45 -1.59 32.94
CA PRO A 411 5.37 -0.60 32.99
C PRO A 411 5.67 0.61 32.06
N LEU A 412 4.67 1.41 31.65
CA LEU A 412 4.94 2.57 30.77
C LEU A 412 5.91 3.59 31.40
N SER A 413 6.09 3.59 32.72
CA SER A 413 7.15 4.35 33.40
C SER A 413 8.58 3.92 33.03
N LYS A 414 8.72 2.91 32.17
CA LYS A 414 9.97 2.45 31.55
C LYS A 414 9.91 2.52 30.02
N LEU A 415 8.95 3.24 29.44
CA LEU A 415 8.95 3.47 28.00
C LEU A 415 10.24 4.17 27.62
N PRO A 416 10.99 3.63 26.65
CA PRO A 416 12.15 4.34 26.17
C PRO A 416 11.68 5.50 25.27
N GLY A 417 11.68 6.71 25.81
CA GLY A 417 11.36 7.93 25.07
C GLY A 417 9.89 8.36 25.14
N ARG A 418 9.55 9.35 24.33
CA ARG A 418 8.25 10.05 24.38
C ARG A 418 7.15 9.31 23.64
N LEU A 419 5.97 9.19 24.25
CA LEU A 419 4.73 8.68 23.64
C LEU A 419 3.63 9.73 23.61
N GLY A 420 3.22 10.13 22.40
CA GLY A 420 2.12 11.05 22.17
C GLY A 420 0.92 10.28 21.66
N MET A 421 -0.24 10.49 22.25
CA MET A 421 -1.48 9.83 21.87
C MET A 421 -2.51 10.88 21.50
N ARG A 422 -3.16 10.68 20.37
CA ARG A 422 -4.17 11.61 19.84
C ARG A 422 -5.40 10.85 19.37
N TRP A 423 -6.58 11.21 19.82
CA TRP A 423 -7.84 10.65 19.32
C TRP A 423 -9.00 11.60 19.60
N GLY A 424 -10.19 11.25 19.14
CA GLY A 424 -11.35 12.14 19.16
C GLY A 424 -12.32 11.70 20.20
N SER A 425 -13.03 12.67 20.77
CA SER A 425 -14.00 12.39 21.83
C SER A 425 -15.13 11.45 21.38
N GLU A 426 -15.36 11.33 20.06
CA GLU A 426 -16.41 10.49 19.46
C GLU A 426 -15.83 9.28 18.73
N CYS A 427 -14.54 8.97 18.93
CA CYS A 427 -13.89 7.80 18.35
C CYS A 427 -14.49 6.51 18.94
N ALA A 428 -15.31 5.80 18.16
CA ALA A 428 -15.97 4.56 18.59
C ALA A 428 -14.98 3.47 19.01
N SER A 429 -13.78 3.46 18.42
CA SER A 429 -12.70 2.53 18.74
C SER A 429 -11.93 2.88 20.02
N ALA A 430 -12.21 4.03 20.66
CA ALA A 430 -11.56 4.42 21.91
C ALA A 430 -12.15 3.65 23.10
N PRO A 431 -11.34 2.92 23.90
CA PRO A 431 -11.81 2.35 25.14
C PRO A 431 -12.42 3.43 26.05
N PRO A 432 -13.56 3.19 26.71
CA PRO A 432 -14.23 4.19 27.55
C PRO A 432 -13.37 4.75 28.69
N ASP A 433 -12.34 4.01 29.11
CA ASP A 433 -11.38 4.38 30.14
C ASP A 433 -9.98 4.67 29.60
N ALA A 434 -9.79 4.78 28.28
CA ALA A 434 -8.48 4.93 27.66
C ALA A 434 -7.68 6.08 28.29
N GLN A 435 -8.28 7.27 28.38
CA GLN A 435 -7.66 8.43 29.02
C GLN A 435 -7.15 8.08 30.43
N ARG A 436 -8.02 7.50 31.26
CA ARG A 436 -7.67 7.12 32.63
C ARG A 436 -6.57 6.06 32.68
N ARG A 437 -6.56 5.07 31.78
CA ARG A 437 -5.51 4.04 31.72
C ARG A 437 -4.15 4.68 31.50
N TYR A 438 -4.00 5.53 30.49
CA TYR A 438 -2.71 6.15 30.19
C TYR A 438 -2.32 7.21 31.24
N GLU A 439 -3.28 7.96 31.79
CA GLU A 439 -3.04 8.89 32.91
C GLU A 439 -2.59 8.18 34.18
N MET A 440 -3.10 6.99 34.48
CA MET A 440 -2.70 6.21 35.66
C MET A 440 -1.28 5.68 35.57
N VAL A 441 -0.75 5.44 34.36
CA VAL A 441 0.62 4.96 34.16
C VAL A 441 1.60 6.10 33.87
N GLY A 442 1.11 7.29 33.51
CA GLY A 442 1.92 8.48 33.24
C GLY A 442 1.99 9.45 34.42
N GLN A 443 3.10 9.43 35.17
CA GLN A 443 3.54 10.59 35.97
C GLN A 443 4.60 11.43 35.24
N ASP A 444 4.66 11.33 33.91
CA ASP A 444 5.89 11.54 33.16
C ASP A 444 5.79 12.67 32.12
N GLN A 445 6.85 13.47 31.99
CA GLN A 445 6.98 14.51 30.97
C GLN A 445 7.03 13.93 29.55
N ASP A 446 7.22 12.62 29.46
CA ASP A 446 7.34 11.85 28.23
C ASP A 446 6.02 11.27 27.71
N LEU A 447 4.88 11.50 28.39
CA LEU A 447 3.55 11.12 27.91
C LEU A 447 2.70 12.36 27.57
N LEU A 448 2.12 12.37 26.37
CA LEU A 448 1.13 13.36 25.96
C LEU A 448 -0.15 12.67 25.52
N ILE A 449 -1.29 13.14 26.04
CA ILE A 449 -2.63 12.74 25.62
C ILE A 449 -3.34 13.97 25.08
N ASP A 450 -3.80 13.92 23.83
CA ASP A 450 -4.58 14.96 23.17
C ASP A 450 -5.91 14.39 22.65
N ILE A 451 -7.01 14.83 23.26
CA ILE A 451 -8.37 14.43 22.87
C ILE A 451 -9.01 15.61 22.14
N VAL A 452 -9.32 15.47 20.85
CA VAL A 452 -10.01 16.55 20.13
C VAL A 452 -11.53 16.37 20.21
N PRO A 453 -12.25 17.40 20.71
CA PRO A 453 -13.70 17.37 20.80
C PRO A 453 -14.39 17.30 19.43
N GLY A 454 -15.44 16.50 19.35
CA GLY A 454 -16.35 16.44 18.19
C GLY A 454 -15.80 15.71 16.97
N GLU A 455 -14.69 14.99 17.11
CA GLU A 455 -14.10 14.19 16.03
C GLU A 455 -14.38 12.69 16.27
N GLU A 456 -14.95 12.02 15.26
CA GLU A 456 -15.11 10.56 15.18
C GLU A 456 -13.78 9.89 14.78
N GLU A 457 -13.77 8.76 14.05
CA GLU A 457 -12.53 8.15 13.57
C GLU A 457 -11.76 9.06 12.58
N TRP A 458 -10.47 9.26 12.86
CA TRP A 458 -9.66 10.44 12.53
C TRP A 458 -9.16 10.55 11.10
N TRP A 459 -10.05 10.89 10.17
CA TRP A 459 -9.68 11.06 8.77
C TRP A 459 -9.65 12.52 8.28
N GLY A 460 -9.85 13.50 9.17
CA GLY A 460 -9.79 14.93 8.87
C GLY A 460 -8.36 15.49 8.79
N ARG A 461 -8.11 16.47 7.90
CA ARG A 461 -6.78 17.08 7.72
C ARG A 461 -6.20 17.70 9.01
N LYS A 462 -7.03 18.38 9.81
CA LYS A 462 -6.62 19.00 11.10
C LYS A 462 -6.22 17.97 12.15
N SER A 463 -6.71 16.74 11.95
CA SER A 463 -6.52 15.59 12.81
C SER A 463 -5.24 14.84 12.43
N VAL A 464 -4.89 14.84 11.14
CA VAL A 464 -3.69 14.20 10.56
C VAL A 464 -2.43 15.07 10.63
N ASP A 465 -2.53 16.37 10.36
CA ASP A 465 -1.39 17.30 10.27
C ASP A 465 -1.48 18.36 11.37
N ASN A 466 -0.91 18.06 12.55
CA ASN A 466 -0.84 18.98 13.68
C ASN A 466 0.62 19.34 13.98
N PRO A 467 1.07 20.57 13.63
CA PRO A 467 2.45 20.99 13.83
C PRO A 467 2.93 20.96 15.28
N ASP A 468 2.08 21.25 16.26
CA ASP A 468 2.45 21.22 17.68
C ASP A 468 2.65 19.78 18.18
N PHE A 469 1.84 18.84 17.67
CA PHE A 469 2.05 17.42 17.92
C PHE A 469 3.34 16.90 17.29
N HIS A 470 3.65 17.33 16.06
CA HIS A 470 4.93 16.99 15.41
C HIS A 470 6.12 17.51 16.23
N LYS A 471 6.07 18.75 16.69
CA LYS A 471 7.12 19.34 17.53
C LYS A 471 7.23 18.62 18.87
N TRP A 472 6.13 18.16 19.44
CA TRP A 472 6.17 17.37 20.68
C TRP A 472 6.87 16.03 20.45
N ILE A 473 6.53 15.31 19.37
CA ILE A 473 7.18 14.04 19.01
C ILE A 473 8.69 14.22 18.80
N LEU A 474 9.09 15.29 18.10
CA LEU A 474 10.49 15.53 17.72
C LEU A 474 11.33 16.17 18.84
N ARG A 475 10.75 17.07 19.62
CA ARG A 475 11.49 17.94 20.56
C ARG A 475 10.93 17.97 21.99
N GLY A 476 9.77 17.35 22.25
CA GLY A 476 9.12 17.37 23.57
C GLY A 476 8.58 18.75 23.93
N ARG A 477 8.35 19.58 22.90
CA ARG A 477 7.86 20.95 23.01
C ARG A 477 6.67 21.11 22.08
N GLY A 478 5.56 21.64 22.56
CA GLY A 478 4.36 21.92 21.77
C GLY A 478 3.33 22.63 22.63
N ASN A 479 2.53 23.52 22.04
CA ASN A 479 1.45 24.20 22.76
C ASN A 479 0.12 23.48 22.51
N LEU A 480 0.05 22.22 22.94
CA LEU A 480 -1.18 21.45 22.87
C LEU A 480 -2.00 21.68 24.12
N ASN A 481 -3.32 21.75 23.97
CA ASN A 481 -4.23 21.77 25.11
C ASN A 481 -4.15 20.40 25.79
N THR A 482 -3.25 20.24 26.74
CA THR A 482 -3.31 19.14 27.68
C THR A 482 -4.63 19.28 28.42
N ALA A 483 -5.56 18.35 28.24
CA ALA A 483 -6.72 18.27 29.09
C ALA A 483 -6.24 17.94 30.50
N HIS A 484 -5.92 18.96 31.31
CA HIS A 484 -5.84 18.77 32.75
C HIS A 484 -7.25 18.44 33.22
N SER A 485 -7.41 17.24 33.76
CA SER A 485 -8.70 16.64 34.07
C SER A 485 -9.58 17.59 34.90
N ARG A 486 -10.81 17.81 34.44
CA ARG A 486 -11.93 17.89 35.39
C ARG A 486 -12.32 16.44 35.67
N ALA A 487 -12.32 16.05 36.94
CA ALA A 487 -12.70 14.71 37.36
C ALA A 487 -14.07 14.34 36.77
N VAL A 488 -14.10 13.44 35.80
CA VAL A 488 -15.33 12.80 35.34
C VAL A 488 -15.49 11.53 36.18
N ALA A 489 -16.47 11.53 37.08
CA ALA A 489 -16.86 10.34 37.80
C ALA A 489 -17.62 9.42 36.84
N LEU A 490 -17.10 8.22 36.60
CA LEU A 490 -17.84 7.17 35.90
C LEU A 490 -18.75 6.46 36.90
N GLU A 491 -20.05 6.48 36.66
CA GLU A 491 -21.02 5.67 37.39
C GLU A 491 -21.03 4.24 36.82
N GLY A 492 -20.73 3.24 37.66
CA GLY A 492 -21.05 1.82 37.40
C GLY A 492 -19.87 0.85 37.28
N GLU A 493 -20.06 -0.37 37.81
CA GLU A 493 -19.16 -1.53 37.67
C GLU A 493 -19.16 -2.08 36.23
N ALA A 494 -18.43 -1.44 35.32
CA ALA A 494 -18.21 -1.96 33.97
C ALA A 494 -17.09 -3.02 33.89
N SER A 495 -16.64 -3.59 35.03
CA SER A 495 -15.51 -4.54 35.17
C SER A 495 -15.62 -5.83 34.31
N HIS A 496 -16.79 -6.13 33.76
CA HIS A 496 -17.07 -7.33 32.97
C HIS A 496 -17.12 -7.10 31.45
N LEU A 497 -17.07 -5.84 30.98
CA LEU A 497 -17.01 -5.52 29.54
C LEU A 497 -15.57 -5.56 28.98
N TRP A 498 -14.57 -5.64 29.86
CA TRP A 498 -13.15 -5.47 29.51
C TRP A 498 -12.50 -6.69 28.83
N SER A 499 -13.02 -7.91 29.03
CA SER A 499 -12.43 -9.11 28.41
C SER A 499 -12.78 -9.30 26.93
N LYS A 500 -13.78 -8.56 26.41
CA LYS A 500 -14.22 -8.69 25.02
C LYS A 500 -13.45 -7.79 24.05
N PHE A 501 -12.94 -6.65 24.50
CA PHE A 501 -12.14 -5.74 23.67
C PHE A 501 -10.68 -6.20 23.52
N ASP A 502 -10.08 -6.78 24.57
CA ASP A 502 -8.69 -7.25 24.54
C ASP A 502 -8.50 -8.61 23.82
N ALA A 503 -9.60 -9.30 23.49
CA ALA A 503 -9.58 -10.62 22.85
C ALA A 503 -9.89 -10.57 21.34
N GLY A 504 -9.49 -9.52 20.60
CA GLY A 504 -9.51 -9.54 19.13
C GLY A 504 -10.83 -10.00 18.47
N GLN A 505 -11.96 -9.84 19.16
CA GLN A 505 -13.29 -10.26 18.72
C GLN A 505 -14.27 -9.12 18.93
N THR A 506 -14.27 -8.18 17.99
CA THR A 506 -15.51 -7.49 17.64
C THR A 506 -15.66 -7.60 16.13
N GLY A 507 -16.35 -8.66 15.72
CA GLY A 507 -17.19 -8.56 14.53
C GLY A 507 -18.31 -7.58 14.86
N LEU A 508 -18.11 -6.33 14.48
CA LEU A 508 -19.15 -5.33 14.23
C LEU A 508 -18.77 -4.60 12.94
#